data_AF-A0A2P4YQ13-F1
#
_entry.id   AF-A0A2P4YQ13-F1
#
_cell.length_a   1.000
_cell.length_b   1.000
_cell.length_c   1.000
_cell.angle_alpha   90.00
_cell.angle_beta   90.00
_cell.angle_gamma   90.00
#
_symmetry.space_group_name_H-M   'P 1'
#
loop_
_entity.id
_entity.type
_entity.pdbx_description
1 polymer ?
#
loop_
_entity_poly.entity_id
_entity_poly.type
_entity_poly.pdbx_seq_one_letter_code
_entity_poly.pdbx_strand_id
1 'polypeptide(L)'
;MFIGSEDSYFAFSAEDAVMVGGCTNCQIGCRNAVLQMSYFDHTALMSKPLFENLYTMDFSNYSRLASNELALADVMENDGTICMSGFDEWGSPVTTFKGKPQMVLDVVQVLNLSVMPQVLLEAKVAVEPVTNCPTDWVLEAHLRLFKFPTAKASIDFSAVSVADFTIFPEQTECRPNVTNSDLVGSKLALATDGYDLLTA
;
A
#
# COMPACT_ATOMS: atom_id res chain seq x y z
N MET A 1 22.27 -2.07 20.40
CA MET A 1 21.83 -1.42 19.16
C MET A 1 20.32 -1.43 19.17
N PHE A 2 19.72 -0.26 19.41
CA PHE A 2 18.27 -0.10 19.37
C PHE A 2 17.87 -0.08 17.89
N ILE A 3 16.90 -0.92 17.51
CA ILE A 3 16.23 -0.79 16.22
C ILE A 3 15.39 0.48 16.35
N GLY A 4 15.85 1.54 15.69
CA GLY A 4 15.18 2.83 15.69
C GLY A 4 13.81 2.71 15.03
N SER A 5 12.99 3.73 15.20
CA SER A 5 11.70 3.79 14.52
C SER A 5 11.86 3.90 12.99
N GLU A 6 13.04 4.36 12.58
CA GLU A 6 13.65 4.37 11.25
C GLU A 6 14.09 2.99 10.74
N ASP A 7 14.32 2.02 11.64
CA ASP A 7 14.73 0.65 11.33
C ASP A 7 13.57 -0.36 11.50
N SER A 8 12.35 0.13 11.75
CA SER A 8 11.16 -0.71 11.92
C SER A 8 10.72 -1.29 10.58
N TYR A 9 10.69 -2.63 10.52
CA TYR A 9 10.42 -3.51 9.37
C TYR A 9 9.12 -3.31 8.57
N PHE A 10 8.30 -2.29 8.86
CA PHE A 10 7.20 -1.85 7.98
C PHE A 10 7.60 -0.72 7.03
N ALA A 11 8.88 -0.34 7.03
CA ALA A 11 9.43 0.61 6.09
C ALA A 11 9.64 -0.05 4.71
N PHE A 12 8.72 0.23 3.80
CA PHE A 12 8.89 0.10 2.35
C PHE A 12 10.32 0.48 1.93
N SER A 13 10.99 -0.42 1.21
CA SER A 13 12.31 -0.15 0.63
C SER A 13 12.12 0.38 -0.80
N ALA A 14 12.96 1.30 -1.25
CA ALA A 14 12.92 1.76 -2.64
C ALA A 14 13.18 0.63 -3.66
N GLU A 15 13.69 -0.52 -3.22
CA GLU A 15 13.87 -1.73 -4.05
C GLU A 15 12.58 -2.54 -4.22
N ASP A 16 11.50 -2.20 -3.51
CA ASP A 16 10.24 -2.95 -3.58
C ASP A 16 9.53 -2.77 -4.93
N ALA A 17 9.78 -1.66 -5.64
CA ALA A 17 9.29 -1.47 -7.01
C ALA A 17 9.90 -2.48 -8.00
N VAL A 18 11.11 -2.97 -7.71
CA VAL A 18 11.80 -4.00 -8.51
C VAL A 18 11.31 -5.41 -8.17
N MET A 19 10.58 -5.55 -7.06
CA MET A 19 10.00 -6.81 -6.58
C MET A 19 8.54 -6.99 -7.01
N VAL A 20 7.97 -6.02 -7.72
CA VAL A 20 6.63 -6.14 -8.31
C VAL A 20 6.74 -7.08 -9.51
N GLY A 21 6.36 -8.34 -9.29
CA GLY A 21 6.32 -9.34 -10.35
C GLY A 21 5.24 -9.02 -11.38
N GLY A 22 5.45 -9.48 -12.61
CA GLY A 22 4.39 -9.47 -13.62
C GLY A 22 3.20 -10.32 -13.18
N CYS A 23 2.02 -10.04 -13.73
CA CYS A 23 0.84 -10.87 -13.55
C CYS A 23 0.19 -11.08 -14.93
N THR A 24 0.10 -12.33 -15.39
CA THR A 24 -0.44 -12.65 -16.73
C THR A 24 -1.94 -12.89 -16.65
N ASN A 25 -2.73 -12.21 -17.48
CA ASN A 25 -4.21 -12.30 -17.51
C ASN A 25 -4.89 -11.95 -16.17
N CYS A 26 -4.28 -11.05 -15.38
CA CYS A 26 -4.81 -10.65 -14.09
C CYS A 26 -5.66 -9.38 -14.12
N GLN A 27 -5.84 -8.77 -15.29
CA GLN A 27 -6.72 -7.62 -15.44
C GLN A 27 -8.17 -8.02 -15.14
N ILE A 28 -8.78 -7.30 -14.21
CA ILE A 28 -10.16 -7.47 -13.78
C ILE A 28 -10.85 -6.11 -13.79
N GLY A 29 -12.17 -6.07 -13.76
CA GLY A 29 -12.90 -4.81 -13.63
C GLY A 29 -12.57 -4.10 -12.30
N CYS A 30 -12.53 -2.77 -12.31
CA CYS A 30 -12.13 -1.98 -11.13
C CYS A 30 -13.04 -2.19 -9.92
N ARG A 31 -14.32 -2.51 -10.13
CA ARG A 31 -15.24 -2.89 -9.04
C ARG A 31 -14.77 -4.13 -8.28
N ASN A 32 -14.17 -5.10 -8.96
CA ASN A 32 -13.68 -6.33 -8.34
C ASN A 32 -12.43 -6.06 -7.50
N ALA A 33 -11.51 -5.24 -8.02
CA ALA A 33 -10.28 -4.88 -7.31
C ALA A 33 -10.60 -3.98 -6.09
N VAL A 34 -11.49 -3.01 -6.25
CA VAL A 34 -12.00 -2.16 -5.16
C VAL A 34 -12.70 -3.02 -4.09
N LEU A 35 -13.50 -4.00 -4.49
CA LEU A 35 -14.12 -4.96 -3.55
C LEU A 35 -13.05 -5.68 -2.72
N GLN A 36 -12.01 -6.24 -3.33
CA GLN A 36 -10.92 -6.90 -2.59
C GLN A 36 -10.21 -5.93 -1.64
N MET A 37 -9.87 -4.74 -2.12
CA MET A 37 -9.16 -3.74 -1.33
C MET A 37 -9.99 -3.25 -0.12
N SER A 38 -11.32 -3.20 -0.24
CA SER A 38 -12.23 -2.85 0.86
C SER A 38 -12.19 -3.82 2.05
N TYR A 39 -11.68 -5.05 1.87
CA TYR A 39 -11.57 -6.01 2.98
C TYR A 39 -10.49 -5.67 3.99
N PHE A 40 -9.56 -4.75 3.67
CA PHE A 40 -8.61 -4.26 4.64
C PHE A 40 -9.30 -3.49 5.79
N ASP A 41 -10.50 -2.93 5.58
CA ASP A 41 -11.34 -2.38 6.66
C ASP A 41 -10.56 -1.43 7.61
N HIS A 42 -9.83 -0.50 7.01
CA HIS A 42 -8.98 0.50 7.70
C HIS A 42 -7.75 -0.06 8.45
N THR A 43 -7.49 -1.35 8.33
CA THR A 43 -6.27 -1.97 8.87
C THR A 43 -5.10 -1.80 7.92
N ALA A 44 -3.89 -1.71 8.47
CA ALA A 44 -2.66 -1.60 7.69
C ALA A 44 -2.20 -2.95 7.11
N LEU A 45 -2.64 -4.06 7.72
CA LEU A 45 -2.15 -5.40 7.43
C LEU A 45 -3.31 -6.39 7.43
N MET A 46 -3.30 -7.29 6.46
CA MET A 46 -4.22 -8.43 6.41
C MET A 46 -3.46 -9.74 6.57
N SER A 47 -3.94 -10.66 7.40
CA SER A 47 -3.29 -11.96 7.53
C SER A 47 -3.28 -12.73 6.21
N LYS A 48 -2.22 -13.51 5.95
CA LYS A 48 -2.10 -14.34 4.75
C LYS A 48 -3.37 -15.11 4.38
N PRO A 49 -4.00 -15.91 5.27
CA PRO A 49 -5.15 -16.73 4.88
C PRO A 49 -6.37 -15.90 4.49
N LEU A 50 -6.59 -14.76 5.16
CA LEU A 50 -7.68 -13.86 4.80
C LEU A 50 -7.45 -13.26 3.42
N PHE A 51 -6.22 -12.82 3.12
CA PHE A 51 -5.89 -12.23 1.84
C PHE A 51 -5.99 -13.24 0.69
N GLU A 52 -5.46 -14.46 0.86
CA GLU A 52 -5.58 -15.54 -0.13
C GLU A 52 -7.06 -15.90 -0.42
N ASN A 53 -7.92 -15.89 0.60
CA ASN A 53 -9.35 -16.17 0.43
C ASN A 53 -10.05 -15.14 -0.48
N LEU A 54 -9.56 -13.90 -0.56
CA LEU A 54 -10.15 -12.86 -1.42
C LEU A 54 -10.11 -13.21 -2.92
N TYR A 55 -9.19 -14.09 -3.31
CA TYR A 55 -9.02 -14.55 -4.70
C TYR A 55 -9.91 -15.73 -5.06
N THR A 56 -10.69 -16.21 -4.09
CA THR A 56 -11.73 -17.23 -4.28
C THR A 56 -13.14 -16.65 -4.22
N MET A 57 -13.26 -15.33 -4.02
CA MET A 57 -14.55 -14.66 -3.90
C MET A 57 -15.33 -14.68 -5.21
N ASP A 58 -16.65 -14.77 -5.08
CA ASP A 58 -17.57 -14.51 -6.19
C ASP A 58 -17.74 -13.00 -6.39
N PHE A 59 -17.37 -12.53 -7.59
CA PHE A 59 -17.48 -11.13 -7.98
C PHE A 59 -18.87 -10.72 -8.47
N SER A 60 -19.90 -11.52 -8.23
CA SER A 60 -21.29 -11.20 -8.60
C SER A 60 -22.00 -10.23 -7.64
N ASN A 61 -21.44 -9.99 -6.44
CA ASN A 61 -22.10 -9.24 -5.37
C ASN A 61 -21.19 -8.15 -4.76
N TYR A 62 -21.59 -6.89 -4.93
CA TYR A 62 -20.89 -5.72 -4.40
C TYR A 62 -21.57 -5.07 -3.19
N SER A 63 -22.46 -5.78 -2.49
CA SER A 63 -23.22 -5.24 -1.34
C SER A 63 -22.35 -4.73 -0.18
N ARG A 64 -21.09 -5.15 -0.10
CA ARG A 64 -20.10 -4.60 0.84
C ARG A 64 -19.70 -3.18 0.51
N LEU A 65 -19.67 -2.82 -0.78
CA LEU A 65 -19.20 -1.54 -1.23
C LEU A 65 -20.24 -0.44 -0.97
N ALA A 66 -19.79 0.64 -0.35
CA ALA A 66 -20.56 1.87 -0.22
C ALA A 66 -20.70 2.57 -1.58
N SER A 67 -21.66 3.49 -1.68
CA SER A 67 -21.97 4.19 -2.94
C SER A 67 -20.80 5.01 -3.49
N ASN A 68 -19.98 5.59 -2.61
CA ASN A 68 -18.77 6.32 -3.00
C ASN A 68 -17.66 5.39 -3.51
N GLU A 69 -17.53 4.18 -2.96
CA GLU A 69 -16.56 3.17 -3.40
C GLU A 69 -16.94 2.62 -4.78
N LEU A 70 -18.24 2.37 -5.00
CA LEU A 70 -18.78 2.01 -6.33
C LEU A 70 -18.55 3.14 -7.35
N ALA A 71 -18.81 4.39 -6.96
CA ALA A 71 -18.60 5.55 -7.83
C ALA A 71 -17.11 5.74 -8.19
N LEU A 72 -16.20 5.52 -7.23
CA LEU A 72 -14.76 5.53 -7.47
C LEU A 72 -14.38 4.46 -8.49
N ALA A 73 -14.83 3.22 -8.30
CA ALA A 73 -14.55 2.12 -9.23
C ALA A 73 -15.05 2.44 -10.65
N ASP A 74 -16.22 3.08 -10.78
CA ASP A 74 -16.76 3.49 -12.08
C ASP A 74 -15.92 4.60 -12.72
N VAL A 75 -15.38 5.54 -11.95
CA VAL A 75 -14.46 6.56 -12.48
C VAL A 75 -13.16 5.91 -12.99
N MET A 76 -12.58 5.01 -12.19
CA MET A 76 -11.35 4.29 -12.55
C MET A 76 -11.52 3.46 -13.84
N GLU A 77 -12.65 2.79 -14.00
CA GLU A 77 -12.94 2.04 -15.23
C GLU A 77 -13.03 2.96 -16.47
N ASN A 78 -13.53 4.19 -16.29
CA ASN A 78 -13.74 5.14 -17.39
C ASN A 78 -12.51 5.99 -17.72
N ASP A 79 -11.59 6.20 -16.77
CA ASP A 79 -10.42 7.07 -16.95
C ASP A 79 -9.15 6.34 -17.44
N GLY A 80 -9.27 5.02 -17.65
CA GLY A 80 -8.19 4.16 -18.14
C GLY A 80 -7.32 3.59 -17.04
N THR A 81 -7.71 3.71 -15.76
CA THR A 81 -7.05 3.00 -14.66
C THR A 81 -7.09 1.50 -14.90
N ILE A 82 -5.93 0.86 -14.79
CA ILE A 82 -5.77 -0.58 -14.91
C ILE A 82 -5.95 -1.20 -13.53
N CYS A 83 -6.93 -2.08 -13.40
CA CYS A 83 -7.23 -2.80 -12.18
C CYS A 83 -6.86 -4.28 -12.36
N MET A 84 -6.06 -4.82 -11.44
CA MET A 84 -5.55 -6.18 -11.52
C MET A 84 -5.77 -6.93 -10.21
N SER A 85 -6.03 -8.22 -10.34
CA SER A 85 -6.09 -9.18 -9.24
C SER A 85 -5.67 -10.53 -9.77
N GLY A 86 -4.77 -11.19 -9.07
CA GLY A 86 -4.39 -12.55 -9.40
C GLY A 86 -3.22 -13.00 -8.56
N PHE A 87 -2.41 -13.85 -9.18
CA PHE A 87 -1.16 -14.33 -8.61
C PHE A 87 -0.01 -13.82 -9.49
N ASP A 88 0.98 -13.20 -8.87
CA ASP A 88 2.18 -12.78 -9.56
C ASP A 88 2.98 -13.99 -10.09
N GLU A 89 4.07 -13.72 -10.81
CA GLU A 89 4.98 -14.75 -11.34
C GLU A 89 5.57 -15.69 -10.27
N TRP A 90 5.54 -15.29 -8.99
CA TRP A 90 6.01 -16.07 -7.86
C TRP A 90 4.90 -16.84 -7.13
N GLY A 91 3.66 -16.73 -7.61
CA GLY A 91 2.49 -17.37 -7.01
C GLY A 91 1.96 -16.64 -5.77
N SER A 92 2.37 -15.39 -5.55
CA SER A 92 1.87 -14.55 -4.47
C SER A 92 0.60 -13.82 -4.93
N PRO A 93 -0.48 -13.81 -4.11
CA PRO A 93 -1.65 -13.01 -4.42
C PRO A 93 -1.30 -11.52 -4.47
N VAL A 94 -1.83 -10.82 -5.47
CA VAL A 94 -1.67 -9.38 -5.67
C VAL A 94 -2.98 -8.74 -6.13
N THR A 95 -3.30 -7.57 -5.59
CA THR A 95 -4.38 -6.69 -6.10
C THR A 95 -3.79 -5.32 -6.34
N THR A 96 -3.87 -4.84 -7.57
CA THR A 96 -3.10 -3.67 -8.01
C THR A 96 -3.99 -2.70 -8.78
N PHE A 97 -3.82 -1.42 -8.50
CA PHE A 97 -4.33 -0.33 -9.32
C PHE A 97 -3.15 0.39 -9.96
N LYS A 98 -3.23 0.64 -11.26
CA LYS A 98 -2.26 1.43 -12.01
C LYS A 98 -2.98 2.54 -12.75
N GLY A 99 -2.56 3.79 -12.57
CA GLY A 99 -3.17 4.93 -13.24
C GLY A 99 -2.51 6.24 -12.84
N LYS A 100 -3.25 7.34 -12.89
CA LYS A 100 -2.70 8.66 -12.52
C LYS A 100 -2.38 8.73 -11.02
N PRO A 101 -1.44 9.60 -10.58
CA PRO A 101 -1.18 9.79 -9.16
C PRO A 101 -2.43 10.16 -8.34
N GLN A 102 -3.39 10.87 -8.94
CA GLN A 102 -4.67 11.20 -8.30
C GLN A 102 -5.48 9.94 -7.93
N MET A 103 -5.42 8.88 -8.73
CA MET A 103 -6.10 7.62 -8.45
C MET A 103 -5.63 7.04 -7.10
N VAL A 104 -4.33 7.09 -6.80
CA VAL A 104 -3.79 6.62 -5.52
C VAL A 104 -4.42 7.38 -4.36
N LEU A 105 -4.50 8.72 -4.47
CA LEU A 105 -5.08 9.56 -3.42
C LEU A 105 -6.57 9.23 -3.20
N ASP A 106 -7.31 9.09 -4.29
CA ASP A 106 -8.75 8.82 -4.26
C ASP A 106 -9.04 7.44 -3.67
N VAL A 107 -8.30 6.40 -4.09
CA VAL A 107 -8.43 5.04 -3.55
C VAL A 107 -8.11 5.01 -2.06
N VAL A 108 -6.97 5.57 -1.64
CA VAL A 108 -6.57 5.63 -0.24
C VAL A 108 -7.61 6.35 0.61
N GLN A 109 -8.16 7.47 0.12
CA GLN A 109 -9.13 8.26 0.85
C GLN A 109 -10.50 7.58 0.92
N VAL A 110 -11.02 7.10 -0.20
CA VAL A 110 -12.38 6.53 -0.29
C VAL A 110 -12.48 5.21 0.46
N LEU A 111 -11.47 4.34 0.34
CA LEU A 111 -11.40 3.08 1.09
C LEU A 111 -10.79 3.26 2.48
N ASN A 112 -10.30 4.47 2.79
CA ASN A 112 -9.64 4.82 4.04
C ASN A 112 -8.57 3.78 4.42
N LEU A 113 -7.64 3.55 3.48
CA LEU A 113 -6.54 2.61 3.61
C LEU A 113 -5.45 3.18 4.51
N SER A 114 -4.92 2.35 5.42
CA SER A 114 -3.83 2.74 6.31
C SER A 114 -2.47 2.63 5.61
N VAL A 115 -2.17 3.58 4.72
CA VAL A 115 -0.90 3.65 3.98
C VAL A 115 0.14 4.51 4.70
N MET A 116 1.41 4.34 4.34
CA MET A 116 2.49 5.14 4.91
C MET A 116 2.34 6.64 4.53
N PRO A 117 2.41 7.58 5.49
CA PRO A 117 2.21 9.00 5.20
C PRO A 117 3.17 9.60 4.18
N GLN A 118 4.42 9.12 4.16
CA GLN A 118 5.45 9.61 3.24
C GLN A 118 5.06 9.35 1.77
N VAL A 119 4.71 8.11 1.42
CA VAL A 119 4.35 7.77 0.03
C VAL A 119 3.09 8.50 -0.43
N LEU A 120 2.18 8.83 0.49
CA LEU A 120 1.01 9.64 0.18
C LEU A 120 1.39 11.11 -0.12
N LEU A 121 2.39 11.67 0.56
CA LEU A 121 2.91 12.99 0.21
C LEU A 121 3.59 12.98 -1.16
N GLU A 122 4.37 11.95 -1.47
CA GLU A 122 5.02 11.80 -2.77
C GLU A 122 3.98 11.73 -3.90
N ALA A 123 2.89 10.95 -3.72
CA ALA A 123 1.78 10.91 -4.67
C ALA A 123 1.08 12.26 -4.82
N LYS A 124 0.89 13.03 -3.73
CA LYS A 124 0.32 14.39 -3.79
C LYS A 124 1.19 15.35 -4.61
N VAL A 125 2.50 15.32 -4.40
CA VAL A 125 3.43 16.14 -5.20
C VAL A 125 3.39 15.72 -6.67
N ALA A 126 3.22 14.42 -6.95
CA ALA A 126 3.13 13.93 -8.32
C ALA A 126 1.83 14.32 -9.06
N VAL A 127 0.76 14.71 -8.34
CA VAL A 127 -0.44 15.29 -8.96
C VAL A 127 -0.18 16.70 -9.49
N GLU A 128 0.81 17.41 -8.95
CA GLU A 128 1.04 18.80 -9.33
C GLU A 128 1.44 18.93 -10.81
N PRO A 129 0.90 19.94 -11.52
CA PRO A 129 1.05 20.10 -12.97
C PRO A 129 2.48 20.42 -13.44
N VAL A 130 3.44 20.58 -12.51
CA VAL A 130 4.86 20.90 -12.78
C VAL A 130 5.75 19.66 -12.61
N THR A 131 5.26 18.50 -12.99
CA THR A 131 6.06 17.27 -13.03
C THR A 131 6.77 17.14 -14.38
N ASN A 132 8.08 17.40 -14.41
CA ASN A 132 8.93 17.20 -15.59
C ASN A 132 9.10 15.71 -15.98
N CYS A 133 8.49 14.80 -15.23
CA CYS A 133 8.62 13.35 -15.34
C CYS A 133 7.25 12.69 -15.12
N PRO A 134 6.32 12.80 -16.09
CA PRO A 134 5.00 12.21 -15.96
C PRO A 134 5.11 10.69 -15.98
N THR A 135 4.48 10.05 -15.00
CA THR A 135 4.48 8.59 -14.85
C THR A 135 3.17 8.16 -14.22
N ASP A 136 2.72 6.96 -14.57
CA ASP A 136 1.64 6.31 -13.85
C ASP A 136 2.13 5.89 -12.47
N TRP A 137 1.19 5.80 -11.54
CA TRP A 137 1.40 5.37 -10.18
C TRP A 137 0.66 4.07 -9.94
N VAL A 138 1.27 3.25 -9.10
CA VAL A 138 0.79 1.95 -8.71
C VAL A 138 0.44 1.98 -7.23
N LEU A 139 -0.74 1.47 -6.88
CA LEU A 139 -1.09 1.06 -5.53
C LEU A 139 -1.34 -0.44 -5.56
N GLU A 140 -0.53 -1.20 -4.86
CA GLU A 140 -0.57 -2.65 -4.82
C GLU A 140 -0.79 -3.13 -3.39
N ALA A 141 -1.76 -4.03 -3.20
CA ALA A 141 -1.80 -4.91 -2.05
C ALA A 141 -1.10 -6.22 -2.40
N HIS A 142 -0.10 -6.60 -1.61
CA HIS A 142 0.74 -7.76 -1.87
C HIS A 142 1.04 -8.50 -0.57
N LEU A 143 0.98 -9.82 -0.62
CA LEU A 143 1.48 -10.67 0.46
C LEU A 143 3.00 -10.58 0.60
N ARG A 144 3.48 -10.21 1.79
CA ARG A 144 4.91 -10.14 2.12
C ARG A 144 5.24 -10.92 3.38
N LEU A 145 6.54 -11.17 3.58
CA LEU A 145 7.08 -11.79 4.79
C LEU A 145 7.82 -10.74 5.63
N PHE A 146 7.20 -10.32 6.72
CA PHE A 146 7.75 -9.33 7.64
C PHE A 146 8.55 -10.02 8.72
N LYS A 147 9.80 -9.59 8.91
CA LYS A 147 10.64 -10.07 10.03
C LYS A 147 10.50 -9.13 11.21
N PHE A 148 10.54 -9.69 12.42
CA PHE A 148 10.52 -8.90 13.65
C PHE A 148 11.38 -9.58 14.72
N PRO A 149 12.06 -8.81 15.59
CA PRO A 149 12.87 -9.39 16.66
C PRO A 149 11.98 -10.12 17.66
N THR A 150 12.40 -11.31 18.10
CA THR A 150 11.64 -12.13 19.06
C THR A 150 11.65 -11.57 20.48
N ALA A 151 12.65 -10.76 20.78
CA ALA A 151 12.80 -10.07 22.07
C ALA A 151 13.54 -8.74 21.88
N LYS A 152 13.39 -7.83 22.84
CA LYS A 152 14.12 -6.56 22.87
C LYS A 152 15.63 -6.84 22.82
N ALA A 153 16.33 -6.20 21.88
CA ALA A 153 17.77 -6.35 21.64
C ALA A 153 18.24 -7.77 21.23
N SER A 154 17.33 -8.60 20.68
CA SER A 154 17.69 -9.90 20.11
C SER A 154 18.20 -9.76 18.67
N ILE A 155 19.14 -10.64 18.29
CA ILE A 155 19.54 -10.86 16.89
C ILE A 155 18.72 -11.97 16.23
N ASP A 156 17.88 -12.67 16.99
CA ASP A 156 16.98 -13.69 16.49
C ASP A 156 15.68 -13.05 16.02
N PHE A 157 15.32 -13.34 14.76
CA PHE A 157 14.12 -12.81 14.13
C PHE A 157 13.09 -13.92 13.96
N SER A 158 11.84 -13.59 14.26
CA SER A 158 10.68 -14.33 13.77
C SER A 158 10.18 -13.66 12.49
N ALA A 159 9.21 -14.29 11.84
CA ALA A 159 8.59 -13.75 10.66
C ALA A 159 7.08 -14.01 10.66
N VAL A 160 6.33 -13.07 10.09
CA VAL A 160 4.88 -13.19 9.87
C VAL A 160 4.58 -12.85 8.41
N SER A 161 3.73 -13.67 7.79
CA SER A 161 3.26 -13.39 6.44
C SER A 161 1.92 -12.66 6.50
N VAL A 162 1.91 -11.44 5.98
CA VAL A 162 0.75 -10.55 5.93
C VAL A 162 0.77 -9.76 4.63
N ALA A 163 -0.40 -9.40 4.14
CA ALA A 163 -0.53 -8.47 3.04
C ALA A 163 -0.51 -7.03 3.55
N ASP A 164 0.20 -6.17 2.85
CA ASP A 164 0.30 -4.72 3.10
C ASP A 164 0.09 -3.96 1.78
N PHE A 165 0.20 -2.63 1.84
CA PHE A 165 0.11 -1.76 0.67
C PHE A 165 1.46 -1.21 0.27
N THR A 166 1.71 -1.19 -1.03
CA THR A 166 2.89 -0.61 -1.66
C THR A 166 2.46 0.41 -2.71
N ILE A 167 3.01 1.62 -2.63
CA ILE A 167 2.71 2.72 -3.55
C ILE A 167 4.00 3.22 -4.17
N PHE A 168 4.05 3.32 -5.49
CA PHE A 168 5.23 3.74 -6.22
C PHE A 168 4.88 4.24 -7.64
N PRO A 169 5.70 5.12 -8.24
CA PRO A 169 5.61 5.43 -9.66
C PRO A 169 6.16 4.27 -10.51
N GLU A 170 5.60 4.04 -11.69
CA GLU A 170 6.15 3.05 -12.63
C GLU A 170 7.57 3.39 -13.07
N GLN A 171 7.85 4.67 -13.31
CA GLN A 171 9.21 5.15 -13.54
C GLN A 171 9.79 5.60 -12.21
N THR A 172 10.57 4.73 -11.59
CA THR A 172 11.19 4.97 -10.27
C THR A 172 12.04 6.24 -10.23
N GLU A 173 12.64 6.63 -11.36
CA GLU A 173 13.39 7.88 -11.55
C GLU A 173 12.51 9.13 -11.49
N CYS A 174 11.20 9.00 -11.72
CA CYS A 174 10.23 10.07 -11.61
C CYS A 174 9.68 10.23 -10.18
N ARG A 175 10.12 9.42 -9.21
CA ARG A 175 9.66 9.51 -7.83
C ARG A 175 10.07 10.86 -7.21
N PRO A 176 9.12 11.69 -6.76
CA PRO A 176 9.45 12.97 -6.15
C PRO A 176 10.23 12.78 -4.85
N ASN A 177 11.27 13.60 -4.67
CA ASN A 177 12.00 13.65 -3.40
C ASN A 177 11.26 14.60 -2.44
N VAL A 178 10.58 14.03 -1.45
CA VAL A 178 9.80 14.78 -0.45
C VAL A 178 10.47 14.68 0.91
N THR A 179 10.64 15.81 1.58
CA THR A 179 11.22 15.86 2.93
C THR A 179 10.24 15.35 3.98
N ASN A 180 10.73 14.45 4.84
CA ASN A 180 9.96 13.92 5.98
C ASN A 180 9.94 14.84 7.22
N SER A 181 10.54 16.03 7.16
CA SER A 181 10.74 16.91 8.33
C SER A 181 9.46 17.22 9.11
N ASP A 182 8.32 17.32 8.41
CA ASP A 182 7.02 17.66 9.00
C ASP A 182 6.15 16.42 9.33
N LEU A 183 6.59 15.22 8.92
CA LEU A 183 5.88 13.96 9.17
C LEU A 183 6.29 13.26 10.48
N VAL A 184 7.42 13.66 11.08
CA VAL A 184 7.96 13.05 12.31
C VAL A 184 7.12 13.43 13.55
N GLY A 185 6.31 14.49 13.48
CA GLY A 185 5.59 15.07 14.61
C GLY A 185 4.45 14.25 15.23
N SER A 186 4.01 13.13 14.63
CA SER A 186 2.89 12.32 15.14
C SER A 186 3.29 10.96 15.73
N LYS A 187 4.58 10.60 15.73
CA LYS A 187 5.06 9.33 16.31
C LYS A 187 5.27 9.38 17.84
N LEU A 188 5.13 10.56 18.46
CA LEU A 188 5.51 10.78 19.86
C LEU A 188 4.38 10.67 20.89
N ALA A 189 3.10 10.61 20.48
CA ALA A 189 2.00 10.79 21.44
C ALA A 189 1.32 9.49 21.93
N LEU A 190 1.55 8.33 21.29
CA LEU A 190 0.81 7.10 21.64
C LEU A 190 1.67 5.93 22.15
N ALA A 191 3.00 6.05 22.15
CA ALA A 191 3.89 4.90 22.35
C ALA A 191 4.68 4.87 23.67
N THR A 192 4.58 5.88 24.55
CA THR A 192 5.56 5.97 25.65
C THR A 192 5.04 6.35 27.04
N ASP A 193 3.73 6.52 27.26
CA ASP A 193 3.22 6.94 28.59
C ASP A 193 4.00 8.14 29.18
N GLY A 194 4.56 9.00 28.30
CA GLY A 194 5.37 10.16 28.67
C GLY A 194 6.90 9.98 28.74
N TYR A 195 7.51 8.86 28.34
CA TYR A 195 8.97 8.69 28.35
C TYR A 195 9.63 8.82 26.97
N ASP A 196 10.43 9.87 26.79
CA ASP A 196 11.28 10.07 25.62
C ASP A 196 12.55 9.23 25.73
N LEU A 197 12.74 8.29 24.80
CA LEU A 197 13.90 7.38 24.73
C LEU A 197 15.13 7.99 24.04
N LEU A 198 15.02 9.22 23.54
CA LEU A 198 16.10 9.95 22.85
C LEU A 198 16.66 11.11 23.68
N THR A 199 16.04 11.45 24.80
CA THR A 199 16.66 12.32 25.82
C THR A 199 17.47 11.45 26.78
N ALA A 200 18.80 11.53 26.66
CA ALA A 200 19.75 10.95 27.62
C ALA A 200 19.65 11.61 29.00
#